data_AF-A0AAF0ILU2-F1
#
_entry.id   AF-A0AAF0ILU2-F1
#
_cell.length_a   1.000
_cell.length_b   1.000
_cell.length_c   1.000
_cell.angle_alpha   90.00
_cell.angle_beta   90.00
_cell.angle_gamma   90.00
#
_symmetry.space_group_name_H-M   'P 1'
#
loop_
_entity.id
_entity.type
_entity.pdbx_description
1 polymer ?
#
loop_
_entity_poly.entity_id
_entity_poly.type
_entity_poly.pdbx_seq_one_letter_code
_entity_poly.pdbx_strand_id
1 'polypeptide(L)'
;MYFDNLSSTSSTVNNVPASVQDQIADHDSNAVKYYLDEVVRTDVKAIVMKLPSRAVVQDVAHSLELDTDLATPYQSTHEQLQQIANHPEVRSLSELNIKLTARIRAAGYNSLAAATGTPLYARKIKIQAQLNSAKKFLQNHYQVKNQR
;
A
#
# COMPACT_ATOMS: atom_id res chain seq x y z
N MET A 1 18.93 28.43 -55.12
CA MET A 1 20.23 28.12 -54.51
C MET A 1 20.07 28.12 -52.99
N TYR A 2 20.49 27.02 -52.35
CA TYR A 2 20.95 26.85 -50.96
C TYR A 2 20.12 27.30 -49.73
N PHE A 3 20.12 26.39 -48.74
CA PHE A 3 19.52 26.39 -47.40
C PHE A 3 20.20 27.39 -46.44
N ASP A 4 19.48 27.85 -45.39
CA ASP A 4 19.82 27.62 -43.97
C ASP A 4 18.87 28.28 -42.92
N ASN A 5 18.39 27.43 -42.00
CA ASN A 5 18.20 27.54 -40.53
C ASN A 5 17.67 28.82 -39.82
N LEU A 6 16.59 28.69 -39.02
CA LEU A 6 16.63 28.71 -37.53
C LEU A 6 15.23 28.82 -36.85
N SER A 7 15.11 28.07 -35.74
CA SER A 7 14.25 28.28 -34.56
C SER A 7 12.73 28.08 -34.64
N SER A 8 12.33 26.85 -34.27
CA SER A 8 11.08 26.59 -33.56
C SER A 8 10.99 27.44 -32.30
N THR A 9 9.97 28.29 -32.19
CA THR A 9 9.50 28.82 -30.91
C THR A 9 8.19 28.14 -30.57
N SER A 10 8.26 27.27 -29.57
CA SER A 10 7.11 26.60 -28.96
C SER A 10 6.24 27.66 -28.29
N SER A 11 5.03 27.83 -28.79
CA SER A 11 4.02 28.70 -28.19
C SER A 11 3.08 27.90 -27.29
N THR A 12 2.74 28.53 -26.17
CA THR A 12 1.60 28.27 -25.27
C THR A 12 1.65 27.07 -24.31
N VAL A 13 2.50 27.20 -23.28
CA VAL A 13 2.11 26.79 -21.92
C VAL A 13 1.30 27.94 -21.35
N ASN A 14 -0.02 27.88 -21.37
CA ASN A 14 -0.94 28.73 -20.59
C ASN A 14 -2.38 28.29 -20.87
N ASN A 15 -2.83 27.23 -20.19
CA ASN A 15 -4.25 26.96 -19.92
C ASN A 15 -4.31 25.79 -18.93
N VAL A 16 -3.94 26.07 -17.68
CA VAL A 16 -4.21 25.18 -16.55
C VAL A 16 -5.22 25.91 -15.66
N PRO A 17 -6.35 25.28 -15.27
CA PRO A 17 -7.35 25.90 -14.40
C PRO A 17 -6.74 26.37 -13.07
N ALA A 18 -7.18 27.52 -12.56
CA ALA A 18 -6.68 28.11 -11.32
C ALA A 18 -6.78 27.14 -10.10
N SER A 19 -7.72 26.18 -10.13
CA SER A 19 -7.85 25.15 -9.11
C SER A 19 -6.64 24.21 -8.98
N VAL A 20 -5.78 24.14 -10.01
CA VAL A 20 -4.55 23.34 -10.01
C VAL A 20 -3.36 24.14 -9.46
N GLN A 21 -3.37 25.48 -9.58
CA GLN A 21 -2.30 26.31 -9.03
C GLN A 21 -2.31 26.36 -7.49
N ASP A 22 -3.49 26.41 -6.88
CA ASP A 22 -3.62 26.45 -5.42
C ASP A 22 -3.27 25.12 -4.73
N GLN A 23 -3.23 24.00 -5.46
CA GLN A 23 -2.77 22.71 -4.90
C GLN A 23 -1.24 22.57 -4.85
N ILE A 24 -0.49 23.48 -5.47
CA ILE A 24 0.97 23.41 -5.58
C ILE A 24 1.66 24.12 -4.41
N ALA A 25 0.94 24.95 -3.64
CA ALA A 25 1.55 25.78 -2.59
C ALA A 25 1.94 25.01 -1.31
N ASP A 26 1.29 23.88 -0.99
CA ASP A 26 1.44 23.21 0.32
C ASP A 26 2.13 21.83 0.29
N HIS A 27 2.60 21.36 -0.87
CA HIS A 27 3.32 20.10 -0.94
C HIS A 27 4.77 20.31 -1.40
N ASP A 28 5.70 19.96 -0.51
CA ASP A 28 7.14 19.82 -0.77
C ASP A 28 7.39 19.31 -2.19
N SER A 29 8.01 20.13 -3.04
CA SER A 29 8.18 19.89 -4.48
C SER A 29 8.96 18.61 -4.82
N ASN A 30 9.46 17.90 -3.81
CA ASN A 30 10.07 16.59 -3.95
C ASN A 30 9.04 15.45 -4.03
N ALA A 31 7.87 15.57 -3.40
CA ALA A 31 6.84 14.52 -3.41
C ALA A 31 6.33 14.24 -4.84
N VAL A 32 6.10 15.31 -5.62
CA VAL A 32 5.64 15.21 -7.03
C VAL A 32 6.64 14.43 -7.89
N LYS A 33 7.95 14.57 -7.65
CA LYS A 33 8.99 13.83 -8.40
C LYS A 33 8.96 12.32 -8.10
N TYR A 34 8.75 11.93 -6.84
CA TYR A 34 8.71 10.52 -6.46
C TYR A 34 7.47 9.80 -7.02
N TYR A 35 6.31 10.46 -7.02
CA TYR A 35 5.09 9.87 -7.58
C TYR A 35 5.13 9.75 -9.10
N LEU A 36 5.70 10.73 -9.81
CA LEU A 36 5.84 10.65 -11.27
C LEU A 36 6.86 9.57 -11.68
N ASP A 37 7.99 9.44 -10.97
CA ASP A 37 9.00 8.42 -11.29
C ASP A 37 8.46 7.00 -11.11
N GLU A 38 7.70 6.74 -10.04
CA GLU A 38 7.18 5.40 -9.77
C GLU A 38 6.06 4.99 -10.75
N VAL A 39 5.17 5.91 -11.10
CA VAL A 39 4.11 5.67 -12.09
C VAL A 39 4.72 5.41 -13.46
N VAL A 40 5.64 6.26 -13.91
CA VAL A 40 6.32 6.11 -15.20
C VAL A 40 7.13 4.80 -15.23
N ARG A 41 7.87 4.49 -14.17
CA ARG A 41 8.67 3.26 -14.07
C ARG A 41 7.80 2.01 -14.14
N THR A 42 6.64 2.01 -13.49
CA THR A 42 5.73 0.87 -13.48
C THR A 42 5.15 0.61 -14.87
N ASP A 43 4.70 1.66 -15.57
CA ASP A 43 4.15 1.53 -16.92
C ASP A 43 5.22 1.15 -17.95
N VAL A 44 6.43 1.72 -17.85
CA VAL A 44 7.58 1.32 -18.69
C VAL A 44 7.92 -0.15 -18.45
N LYS A 45 7.94 -0.60 -17.19
CA LYS A 45 8.18 -2.01 -16.86
C LYS A 45 7.10 -2.92 -17.44
N ALA A 46 5.83 -2.51 -17.37
CA ALA A 46 4.73 -3.28 -17.95
C ALA A 46 4.90 -3.43 -19.47
N ILE A 47 5.27 -2.35 -20.18
CA ILE A 47 5.56 -2.37 -21.61
C ILE A 47 6.72 -3.35 -21.93
N VAL A 48 7.85 -3.21 -21.23
CA VAL A 48 9.03 -4.08 -21.44
C VAL A 48 8.71 -5.55 -21.22
N MET A 49 7.91 -5.84 -20.19
CA MET A 49 7.53 -7.21 -19.83
C MET A 49 6.29 -7.72 -20.59
N LYS A 50 5.73 -6.92 -21.51
CA LYS A 50 4.46 -7.22 -22.21
C LYS A 50 3.31 -7.58 -21.25
N LEU A 51 3.29 -6.93 -20.09
CA LEU A 51 2.22 -7.03 -19.10
C LEU A 51 1.11 -6.01 -19.41
N PRO A 52 -0.14 -6.27 -18.98
CA PRO A 52 -1.20 -5.30 -19.08
C PRO A 52 -0.83 -4.01 -18.34
N SER A 53 -1.18 -2.86 -18.92
CA SER A 53 -0.93 -1.55 -18.29
C SER A 53 -1.77 -1.40 -17.02
N ARG A 54 -1.34 -0.51 -16.11
CA ARG A 54 -2.08 -0.24 -14.88
C ARG A 54 -3.52 0.16 -15.15
N ALA A 55 -3.77 0.95 -16.20
CA ALA A 55 -5.10 1.36 -16.62
C ALA A 55 -6.01 0.16 -16.96
N VAL A 56 -5.50 -0.83 -17.69
CA VAL A 56 -6.26 -2.05 -18.03
C VAL A 56 -6.49 -2.89 -16.78
N VAL A 57 -5.49 -3.02 -15.90
CA VAL A 57 -5.65 -3.73 -14.62
C VAL A 57 -6.70 -3.05 -13.74
N GLN A 58 -6.72 -1.72 -13.74
CA GLN A 58 -7.66 -0.94 -12.94
C GLN A 58 -9.08 -0.97 -13.51
N ASP A 59 -9.23 -0.93 -14.83
CA ASP A 59 -10.52 -1.07 -15.52
C ASP A 59 -11.14 -2.46 -15.29
N VAL A 60 -10.31 -3.50 -15.31
CA VAL A 60 -10.73 -4.87 -14.95
C VAL A 60 -11.07 -4.96 -13.46
N ALA A 61 -10.27 -4.35 -12.58
CA ALA A 61 -10.58 -4.30 -11.16
C ALA A 61 -11.91 -3.58 -10.89
N HIS A 62 -12.16 -2.47 -11.58
CA HIS A 62 -13.40 -1.72 -11.51
C HIS A 62 -14.59 -2.55 -12.03
N SER A 63 -14.43 -3.23 -13.16
CA SER A 63 -15.42 -4.15 -13.73
C SER A 63 -15.74 -5.35 -12.84
N LEU A 64 -14.80 -5.73 -11.96
CA LEU A 64 -14.96 -6.80 -10.99
C LEU A 64 -15.39 -6.31 -9.61
N GLU A 65 -15.73 -5.02 -9.47
CA GLU A 65 -16.02 -4.37 -8.18
C GLU A 65 -14.90 -4.54 -7.13
N LEU A 66 -13.67 -4.77 -7.58
CA LEU A 66 -12.46 -4.84 -6.75
C LEU A 66 -11.87 -3.46 -6.48
N ASP A 67 -12.40 -2.43 -7.14
CA ASP A 67 -12.00 -1.03 -6.95
C ASP A 67 -12.68 -0.48 -5.69
N THR A 68 -11.94 -0.47 -4.59
CA THR A 68 -12.35 0.28 -3.39
C THR A 68 -12.07 1.76 -3.64
N ASP A 69 -13.13 2.58 -3.60
CA ASP A 69 -13.09 4.04 -3.76
C ASP A 69 -11.83 4.67 -3.13
N LEU A 70 -10.88 5.03 -4.00
CA LEU A 70 -9.59 5.65 -3.67
C LEU A 70 -9.74 7.01 -2.97
N ALA A 71 -10.95 7.59 -2.95
CA ALA A 71 -11.24 8.83 -2.24
C ALA A 71 -11.37 8.66 -0.72
N THR A 72 -11.49 7.43 -0.21
CA THR A 72 -11.49 7.20 1.24
C THR A 72 -10.04 7.07 1.71
N PRO A 73 -9.58 7.81 2.74
CA PRO A 73 -8.29 7.54 3.34
C PRO A 73 -8.24 6.07 3.77
N TYR A 74 -7.46 5.27 3.06
CA TYR A 74 -7.24 3.85 3.37
C TYR A 74 -6.59 3.66 4.76
N GLN A 75 -6.13 4.77 5.34
CA GLN A 75 -5.51 4.82 6.65
C GLN A 75 -6.58 4.81 7.74
N SER A 76 -6.66 3.69 8.46
CA SER A 76 -7.39 3.63 9.72
C SER A 76 -6.89 4.74 10.65
N THR A 77 -7.82 5.47 11.28
CA THR A 77 -7.46 6.52 12.24
C THR A 77 -6.68 5.93 13.41
N HIS A 78 -5.89 6.76 14.10
CA HIS A 78 -5.12 6.31 15.28
C HIS A 78 -6.03 5.64 16.33
N GLU A 79 -7.23 6.19 16.53
CA GLU A 79 -8.25 5.63 17.43
C GLU A 79 -8.75 4.26 16.97
N GLN A 80 -8.98 4.06 15.67
CA GLN A 80 -9.36 2.75 15.11
C GLN A 80 -8.25 1.71 15.29
N LEU A 81 -7.00 2.10 15.03
CA LEU A 81 -5.85 1.22 15.27
C LEU A 81 -5.74 0.85 16.75
N GLN A 82 -6.02 1.78 17.65
CA GLN A 82 -6.04 1.53 19.10
C GLN A 82 -7.19 0.61 19.51
N GLN A 83 -8.39 0.78 18.95
CA GLN A 83 -9.53 -0.12 19.18
C GLN A 83 -9.25 -1.54 18.68
N ILE A 84 -8.64 -1.69 17.50
CA ILE A 84 -8.22 -2.99 16.96
C ILE A 84 -7.17 -3.62 17.86
N ALA A 85 -6.15 -2.86 18.29
CA ALA A 85 -5.11 -3.35 19.18
C ALA A 85 -5.65 -3.78 20.55
N ASN A 86 -6.68 -3.10 21.06
CA ASN A 86 -7.30 -3.40 22.34
C ASN A 86 -8.33 -4.53 22.28
N HIS A 87 -8.74 -4.98 21.08
CA HIS A 87 -9.69 -6.06 20.93
C HIS A 87 -9.18 -7.34 21.62
N PRO A 88 -10.00 -8.02 22.45
CA PRO A 88 -9.54 -9.13 23.29
C PRO A 88 -8.89 -10.27 22.49
N GLU A 89 -9.45 -10.59 21.32
CA GLU A 89 -8.89 -11.62 20.45
C GLU A 89 -7.51 -11.21 19.89
N VAL A 90 -7.35 -9.97 19.44
CA VAL A 90 -6.08 -9.45 18.90
C VAL A 90 -5.01 -9.42 19.99
N ARG A 91 -5.37 -9.01 21.21
CA ARG A 91 -4.46 -9.05 22.37
C ARG A 91 -4.01 -10.46 22.67
N SER A 92 -4.95 -11.41 22.80
CA SER A 92 -4.62 -12.80 23.12
C SER A 92 -3.71 -13.45 22.07
N LEU A 93 -3.99 -13.23 20.78
CA LEU A 93 -3.20 -13.75 19.67
C LEU A 93 -1.82 -13.07 19.60
N SER A 94 -1.74 -11.77 19.92
CA SER A 94 -0.47 -11.04 19.98
C SER A 94 0.42 -11.55 21.11
N GLU A 95 -0.13 -11.74 22.31
CA GLU A 95 0.58 -12.31 23.45
C GLU A 95 1.09 -13.73 23.14
N LEU A 96 0.25 -14.57 22.53
CA LEU A 96 0.65 -15.91 22.10
C LEU A 96 1.76 -15.88 21.05
N ASN A 97 1.71 -14.94 20.10
CA ASN A 97 2.73 -14.77 19.08
C ASN A 97 4.09 -14.36 19.69
N ILE A 98 4.06 -13.43 20.65
CA ILE A 98 5.24 -12.99 21.41
C ILE A 98 5.81 -14.17 22.20
N LYS A 99 4.97 -14.92 22.93
CA LYS A 99 5.38 -16.12 23.69
C LYS A 99 6.01 -17.17 22.78
N LEU A 100 5.46 -17.42 21.60
CA LEU A 100 6.03 -18.38 20.65
C LEU A 100 7.37 -17.91 20.10
N THR A 101 7.51 -16.61 19.81
CA THR A 101 8.78 -16.03 19.38
C THR A 101 9.84 -16.15 20.47
N ALA A 102 9.48 -15.90 21.74
CA ALA A 102 10.38 -16.10 22.87
C ALA A 102 10.79 -17.58 23.04
N ARG A 103 9.85 -18.52 22.90
CA ARG A 103 10.13 -19.96 22.94
C ARG A 103 11.07 -20.42 21.82
N ILE A 104 10.89 -19.88 20.61
CA ILE A 104 11.79 -20.18 19.48
C ILE A 104 13.22 -19.71 19.80
N ARG A 105 13.39 -18.50 20.36
CA ARG A 105 14.71 -18.01 20.79
C ARG A 105 15.29 -18.84 21.93
N ALA A 106 14.48 -19.19 22.93
CA ALA A 106 14.89 -20.01 24.07
C ALA A 106 15.29 -21.44 23.66
N ALA A 107 14.74 -21.95 22.55
CA ALA A 107 15.13 -23.23 21.95
C ALA A 107 16.46 -23.17 21.17
N GLY A 108 17.16 -22.03 21.18
CA GLY A 108 18.48 -21.88 20.55
C GLY A 108 18.43 -21.36 19.11
N TYR A 109 17.26 -21.02 18.58
CA TYR A 109 17.16 -20.45 17.23
C TYR A 109 17.39 -18.94 17.27
N ASN A 110 18.48 -18.50 16.61
CA ASN A 110 18.85 -17.08 16.52
C ASN A 110 17.86 -16.24 15.68
N SER A 111 17.04 -16.88 14.84
CA SER A 111 16.03 -16.23 14.03
C SER A 111 14.79 -17.09 13.86
N LEU A 112 13.67 -16.48 13.48
CA LEU A 112 12.46 -17.22 13.15
C LEU A 112 12.68 -18.17 11.97
N ALA A 113 13.44 -17.72 10.96
CA ALA A 113 13.75 -18.53 9.78
C ALA A 113 14.60 -19.76 10.13
N ALA A 114 15.50 -19.64 11.11
CA ALA A 114 16.28 -20.77 11.59
C ALA A 114 15.43 -21.88 12.23
N ALA A 115 14.23 -21.54 12.72
CA ALA A 115 13.29 -22.52 13.28
C ALA A 115 12.37 -23.16 12.23
N THR A 116 12.54 -22.85 10.94
CA THR A 116 11.72 -23.41 9.85
C THR A 116 11.72 -24.93 9.88
N GLY A 117 10.56 -25.55 9.65
CA GLY A 117 10.39 -27.01 9.71
C GLY A 117 10.12 -27.56 11.12
N THR A 118 10.22 -26.74 12.17
CA THR A 118 9.88 -27.18 13.53
C THR A 118 8.38 -27.05 13.84
N PRO A 119 7.84 -27.83 14.79
CA PRO A 119 6.47 -27.66 15.27
C PRO A 119 6.21 -26.28 15.89
N LEU A 120 7.22 -25.69 16.54
CA LEU A 120 7.13 -24.35 17.13
C LEU A 120 6.97 -23.27 16.06
N TYR A 121 7.72 -23.38 14.96
CA TYR A 121 7.59 -22.50 13.82
C TYR A 121 6.22 -22.64 13.15
N ALA A 122 5.77 -23.86 12.87
CA ALA A 122 4.45 -24.09 12.29
C ALA A 122 3.33 -23.47 13.13
N ARG A 123 3.40 -23.63 14.46
CA ARG A 123 2.46 -23.01 15.39
C ARG A 123 2.55 -21.48 15.36
N LYS A 124 3.74 -20.90 15.32
CA LYS A 124 3.93 -19.44 15.18
C LYS A 124 3.26 -18.93 13.91
N ILE A 125 3.50 -19.57 12.77
CA ILE A 125 2.94 -19.14 11.49
C ILE A 125 1.41 -19.19 11.52
N LYS A 126 0.82 -20.25 12.10
CA LYS A 126 -0.63 -20.33 12.29
C LYS A 126 -1.18 -19.19 13.14
N ILE A 127 -0.58 -18.92 14.31
CA ILE A 127 -1.02 -17.84 15.19
C ILE A 127 -0.83 -16.46 14.51
N GLN A 128 0.23 -16.28 13.74
CA GLN A 128 0.44 -15.04 12.97
C GLN A 128 -0.63 -14.84 11.91
N ALA A 129 -1.01 -15.90 11.19
CA ALA A 129 -2.07 -15.86 10.20
C ALA A 129 -3.42 -15.52 10.85
N GLN A 130 -3.74 -16.15 11.98
CA GLN A 130 -4.95 -15.83 12.76
C GLN A 130 -4.95 -14.37 13.24
N LEU A 131 -3.83 -13.89 13.77
CA LEU A 131 -3.69 -12.49 14.21
C LEU A 131 -3.93 -11.50 13.06
N ASN A 132 -3.34 -11.77 11.89
CA ASN A 132 -3.50 -10.91 10.72
C ASN A 132 -4.94 -10.95 10.19
N SER A 133 -5.58 -12.11 10.20
CA SER A 133 -6.98 -12.27 9.82
C SER A 133 -7.91 -11.50 10.76
N ALA A 134 -7.72 -11.62 12.08
CA ALA A 134 -8.51 -10.89 13.07
C ALA A 134 -8.35 -9.37 12.93
N LYS A 135 -7.11 -8.88 12.73
CA LYS A 135 -6.85 -7.46 12.47
C LYS A 135 -7.57 -6.97 11.21
N LYS A 136 -7.51 -7.73 10.11
CA LYS A 136 -8.18 -7.37 8.86
C LYS A 136 -9.70 -7.38 8.98
N PHE A 137 -10.27 -8.38 9.65
CA PHE A 137 -11.69 -8.46 9.92
C PHE A 137 -12.18 -7.23 10.70
N LEU A 138 -11.48 -6.88 11.78
CA LEU A 138 -11.83 -5.71 12.59
C LEU A 138 -11.66 -4.40 11.82
N GLN A 139 -10.59 -4.28 11.02
CA GLN A 139 -10.37 -3.11 10.17
C GLN A 139 -11.55 -2.89 9.21
N ASN A 140 -11.99 -3.95 8.51
CA ASN A 140 -13.16 -3.88 7.63
C ASN A 140 -14.44 -3.55 8.41
N HIS A 141 -14.64 -4.17 9.58
CA HIS A 141 -15.82 -3.92 10.41
C HIS A 141 -15.90 -2.46 10.89
N TYR A 142 -14.78 -1.85 11.29
CA TYR A 142 -14.74 -0.45 11.69
C TYR A 142 -14.83 0.53 10.51
N GLN A 143 -14.38 0.14 9.31
CA GLN A 143 -14.55 0.94 8.09
C GLN A 143 -16.02 0.97 7.62
N VAL A 144 -16.72 -0.17 7.62
CA VAL A 144 -18.13 -0.27 7.19
C VAL A 144 -19.06 0.54 8.11
N LYS A 145 -18.74 0.64 9.42
CA LYS A 145 -19.53 1.43 10.37
C LYS A 145 -19.51 2.94 10.11
N ASN A 146 -18.49 3.45 9.40
CA ASN A 146 -18.36 4.87 9.11
C ASN A 146 -19.01 5.28 7.77
N GLN A 147 -19.50 4.31 6.98
CA GLN A 147 -20.15 4.54 5.69
C GLN A 147 -21.70 4.48 5.76
N ARG A 148 -22.28 4.41 6.97
CA ARG A 148 -23.72 4.41 7.24
C ARG A 148 -24.09 5.59 8.11
#